data_AF-A0A0D7WSP8-F1
#
_entry.id   AF-A0A0D7WSP8-F1
#
_cell.length_a   1.000
_cell.length_b   1.000
_cell.length_c   1.000
_cell.angle_alpha   90.00
_cell.angle_beta   90.00
_cell.angle_gamma   90.00
#
_symmetry.space_group_name_H-M   'P 1'
#
loop_
_entity.id
_entity.type
_entity.pdbx_description
1 polymer ?
#
loop_
_entity_poly.entity_id
_entity_poly.type
_entity_poly.pdbx_seq_one_letter_code
_entity_poly.pdbx_strand_id
1 'polypeptide(L)'
;FEEEPLRQALTQLAVHHDALRMVFRKAGQGWEAWNRGVKEGKLYDLEVADIKDVPIGPTLGQAIEARASTIQSSIRLDEGPLLKVGLFHCADGDHLLLAIHHMVVDGVSWRIL
;
A
#
# COMPACT_ATOMS: atom_id res chain seq x y z
N PHE A 1 9.06 12.12 5.96
CA PHE A 1 7.60 12.25 5.99
C PHE A 1 7.13 12.21 7.43
N GLU A 2 6.28 13.16 7.80
CA GLU A 2 5.53 13.08 9.05
C GLU A 2 4.41 12.05 8.89
N GLU A 3 4.28 11.15 9.87
CA GLU A 3 3.33 10.03 9.79
C GLU A 3 1.87 10.50 9.75
N GLU A 4 1.51 11.49 10.56
CA GLU A 4 0.13 11.93 10.72
C GLU A 4 -0.44 12.57 9.44
N PRO A 5 0.24 13.55 8.78
CA PRO A 5 -0.19 14.06 7.49
C PRO A 5 -0.24 12.97 6.41
N LEU A 6 0.69 12.01 6.42
CA LEU A 6 0.68 10.88 5.48
C LEU A 6 -0.57 10.01 5.67
N ARG A 7 -0.92 9.67 6.92
CA ARG A 7 -2.14 8.90 7.23
C ARG A 7 -3.39 9.64 6.75
N GLN A 8 -3.45 10.95 6.92
CA GLN A 8 -4.56 11.77 6.43
C GLN A 8 -4.64 11.74 4.90
N ALA A 9 -3.51 11.94 4.21
CA ALA A 9 -3.46 11.89 2.75
C ALA A 9 -3.89 10.52 2.20
N LEU A 10 -3.35 9.42 2.75
CA LEU A 10 -3.71 8.04 2.35
C LEU A 10 -5.19 7.73 2.59
N THR A 11 -5.74 8.25 3.69
CA THR A 11 -7.18 8.12 3.98
C THR A 11 -8.00 8.83 2.92
N GLN A 12 -7.67 10.09 2.60
CA GLN A 12 -8.40 10.85 1.59
C GLN A 12 -8.23 10.27 0.19
N LEU A 13 -7.05 9.74 -0.14
CA LEU A 13 -6.80 9.04 -1.39
C LEU A 13 -7.75 7.85 -1.57
N ALA A 14 -7.83 6.97 -0.58
CA ALA A 14 -8.69 5.79 -0.63
C ALA A 14 -10.19 6.12 -0.50
N VAL A 15 -10.55 7.26 0.12
CA VAL A 15 -11.93 7.78 0.14
C VAL A 15 -12.32 8.33 -1.23
N HIS A 16 -11.45 9.10 -1.87
CA HIS A 16 -11.71 9.77 -3.13
C HIS A 16 -11.68 8.82 -4.33
N HIS A 17 -10.81 7.81 -4.32
CA HIS A 17 -10.67 6.84 -5.41
C HIS A 17 -11.32 5.50 -5.06
N ASP A 18 -12.59 5.33 -5.44
CA ASP A 18 -13.42 4.19 -5.06
C ASP A 18 -12.80 2.83 -5.43
N ALA A 19 -12.10 2.73 -6.55
CA ALA A 19 -11.46 1.49 -7.00
C ALA A 19 -10.44 0.94 -5.99
N LEU A 20 -9.79 1.79 -5.18
CA LEU A 20 -8.80 1.34 -4.18
C LEU A 20 -9.41 0.51 -3.05
N ARG A 21 -10.74 0.56 -2.89
CA ARG A 21 -11.47 -0.17 -1.84
C ARG A 21 -12.03 -1.51 -2.31
N MET A 22 -11.80 -1.89 -3.57
CA MET A 22 -12.33 -3.13 -4.13
C MET A 22 -11.76 -4.37 -3.45
N VAL A 23 -12.54 -5.44 -3.46
CA VAL A 23 -12.13 -6.81 -3.12
C VAL A 23 -12.70 -7.78 -4.15
N PHE A 24 -12.04 -8.93 -4.33
CA PHE A 24 -12.37 -9.95 -5.30
C PHE A 24 -12.59 -11.28 -4.59
N ARG A 25 -13.84 -11.67 -4.44
CA ARG A 25 -14.25 -12.83 -3.64
C ARG A 25 -14.68 -13.97 -4.55
N LYS A 26 -14.44 -15.20 -4.13
CA LYS A 26 -14.95 -16.37 -4.85
C LYS A 26 -16.46 -16.45 -4.66
N ALA A 27 -17.21 -16.48 -5.74
CA ALA A 27 -18.66 -16.70 -5.73
C ALA A 27 -18.98 -18.16 -6.10
N GLY A 28 -20.26 -18.55 -6.02
CA GLY A 28 -20.69 -19.92 -6.31
C GLY A 28 -20.18 -20.47 -7.65
N GLN A 29 -20.19 -19.64 -8.69
CA GLN A 29 -19.42 -19.87 -9.92
C GLN A 29 -18.66 -18.58 -10.28
N GLY A 30 -17.33 -18.65 -10.31
CA GLY A 30 -16.46 -17.54 -10.71
C GLY A 30 -16.05 -16.61 -9.56
N TRP A 31 -15.83 -15.34 -9.91
CA TRP A 31 -15.35 -14.29 -9.02
C TRP A 31 -16.29 -13.11 -9.06
N GLU A 32 -16.50 -12.50 -7.91
CA GLU A 32 -17.24 -11.24 -7.76
C GLU A 32 -16.26 -10.15 -7.36
N ALA A 33 -16.27 -9.04 -8.11
CA ALA A 33 -15.60 -7.81 -7.73
C ALA A 33 -16.57 -6.93 -6.96
N TRP A 34 -16.22 -6.58 -5.73
CA TRP A 34 -17.06 -5.78 -4.83
C TRP A 34 -16.35 -4.49 -4.45
N ASN A 35 -16.96 -3.35 -4.79
CA ASN A 35 -16.46 -2.03 -4.38
C ASN A 35 -17.02 -1.69 -3.00
N ARG A 36 -16.17 -1.79 -1.98
CA ARG A 36 -16.56 -1.56 -0.58
C ARG A 36 -16.85 -0.08 -0.31
N GLY A 37 -17.80 0.15 0.58
CA GLY A 37 -18.00 1.48 1.17
C GLY A 37 -16.79 1.90 2.03
N VAL A 38 -16.65 3.20 2.28
CA VAL A 38 -15.53 3.76 3.09
C VAL A 38 -15.44 3.15 4.50
N LYS A 39 -16.58 2.72 5.07
CA LYS A 39 -16.66 2.12 6.41
C LYS A 39 -16.64 0.59 6.40
N GLU A 40 -16.49 -0.04 5.23
CA GLU A 40 -16.48 -1.50 5.09
C GLU A 40 -15.02 -1.99 4.95
N GLY A 41 -14.38 -2.26 6.10
CA GLY A 41 -13.01 -2.76 6.16
C GLY A 41 -11.93 -1.67 6.19
N LYS A 42 -10.66 -2.09 6.16
CA LYS A 42 -9.53 -1.16 6.11
C LYS A 42 -9.36 -0.57 4.70
N LEU A 43 -9.00 0.70 4.63
CA LEU A 43 -8.72 1.42 3.39
C LEU A 43 -7.31 1.15 2.83
N TYR A 44 -6.33 1.04 3.72
CA TYR A 44 -4.94 0.73 3.42
C TYR A 44 -4.28 0.10 4.66
N ASP A 45 -3.12 -0.54 4.47
CA ASP A 45 -2.20 -0.82 5.57
C ASP A 45 -0.95 0.04 5.41
N LEU A 46 -0.40 0.52 6.53
CA LEU A 46 0.82 1.31 6.59
C LEU A 46 1.79 0.65 7.56
N GLU A 47 2.93 0.19 7.05
CA GLU A 47 4.10 -0.19 7.84
C GLU A 47 5.01 1.02 7.99
N VAL A 48 5.40 1.33 9.24
CA VAL A 48 6.42 2.34 9.55
C VAL A 48 7.61 1.63 10.18
N ALA A 49 8.80 1.83 9.64
CA ALA A 49 10.02 1.23 10.18
C ALA A 49 11.15 2.25 10.26
N ASP A 50 11.83 2.28 11.40
CA ASP A 50 13.12 2.97 11.55
C ASP A 50 14.24 1.96 11.26
N ILE A 51 15.02 2.26 10.23
CA ILE A 51 16.20 1.49 9.81
C ILE A 51 17.41 2.40 9.60
N LYS A 52 17.50 3.51 10.36
CA LYS A 52 18.63 4.45 10.32
C LYS A 52 19.95 3.84 10.76
N ASP A 53 19.90 2.71 11.45
CA ASP A 53 21.07 1.93 11.86
C ASP A 53 21.69 1.14 10.70
N VAL A 54 20.99 0.97 9.57
CA VAL A 54 21.52 0.34 8.37
C VAL A 54 22.43 1.31 7.61
N PRO A 55 23.71 0.96 7.36
CA PRO A 55 24.63 1.85 6.65
C PRO A 55 24.18 2.15 5.21
N ILE A 56 24.41 3.41 4.79
CA ILE A 56 24.17 3.87 3.42
C ILE A 56 25.03 3.04 2.45
N GLY A 57 24.39 2.48 1.43
CA GLY A 57 25.02 1.63 0.43
C GLY A 57 24.14 0.44 0.05
N PRO A 58 24.71 -0.62 -0.56
CA PRO A 58 23.95 -1.78 -1.03
C PRO A 58 23.12 -2.46 0.07
N THR A 59 23.60 -2.45 1.31
CA THR A 59 22.90 -3.01 2.48
C THR A 59 21.59 -2.31 2.79
N LEU A 60 21.54 -0.99 2.62
CA LEU A 60 20.30 -0.22 2.81
C LEU A 60 19.27 -0.57 1.74
N GLY A 61 19.70 -0.65 0.48
CA GLY A 61 18.83 -1.07 -0.63
C GLY A 61 18.23 -2.45 -0.39
N GLN A 62 19.04 -3.42 0.05
CA GLN A 62 18.58 -4.77 0.39
C GLN A 62 17.58 -4.80 1.56
N ALA A 63 17.80 -3.97 2.59
CA ALA A 63 16.88 -3.86 3.72
C ALA A 63 15.50 -3.30 3.29
N ILE A 64 15.50 -2.26 2.44
CA ILE A 64 14.28 -1.69 1.87
C ILE A 64 13.58 -2.72 0.96
N GLU A 65 14.32 -3.39 0.08
CA GLU A 65 13.80 -4.40 -0.85
C GLU A 65 13.15 -5.59 -0.11
N ALA A 66 13.77 -6.07 0.96
CA ALA A 66 13.22 -7.17 1.77
C ALA A 66 11.86 -6.78 2.37
N ARG A 67 11.76 -5.58 2.96
CA ARG A 67 10.48 -5.06 3.49
C ARG A 67 9.46 -4.84 2.40
N ALA A 68 9.86 -4.24 1.27
CA ALA A 68 8.98 -4.02 0.13
C ALA A 68 8.41 -5.35 -0.41
N SER A 69 9.20 -6.42 -0.43
CA SER A 69 8.77 -7.76 -0.85
C SER A 69 7.75 -8.37 0.10
N THR A 70 7.98 -8.23 1.42
CA THR A 70 7.00 -8.65 2.43
C THR A 70 5.68 -7.89 2.29
N ILE A 71 5.73 -6.56 2.10
CA ILE A 71 4.54 -5.74 1.93
C ILE A 71 3.77 -6.15 0.67
N GLN A 72 4.44 -6.28 -0.48
CA GLN A 72 3.81 -6.65 -1.75
C GLN A 72 3.17 -8.03 -1.72
N SER A 73 3.85 -9.02 -1.12
CA SER A 73 3.33 -10.40 -1.01
C SER A 73 2.18 -10.56 -0.01
N SER A 74 1.90 -9.55 0.82
CA SER A 74 0.85 -9.59 1.84
C SER A 74 -0.57 -9.26 1.32
N ILE A 75 -0.71 -8.89 0.04
CA ILE A 75 -2.00 -8.50 -0.51
C ILE A 75 -2.92 -9.72 -0.64
N ARG A 76 -4.08 -9.64 0.02
CA ARG A 76 -5.18 -10.60 -0.12
C ARG A 76 -6.32 -9.97 -0.90
N LEU A 77 -6.68 -10.57 -2.04
CA LEU A 77 -7.67 -10.02 -2.95
C LEU A 77 -9.10 -10.06 -2.39
N ASP A 78 -9.44 -11.11 -1.65
CA ASP A 78 -10.77 -11.36 -1.10
C ASP A 78 -11.11 -10.49 0.12
N GLU A 79 -10.09 -10.11 0.89
CA GLU A 79 -10.24 -9.30 2.10
C GLU A 79 -9.83 -7.83 1.92
N GLY A 80 -8.88 -7.55 1.03
CA GLY A 80 -8.20 -6.27 0.94
C GLY A 80 -7.38 -5.93 2.20
N PRO A 81 -6.94 -4.68 2.36
CA PRO A 81 -6.94 -3.62 1.35
C PRO A 81 -5.98 -3.91 0.21
N LEU A 82 -6.24 -3.34 -0.96
CA LEU A 82 -5.38 -3.47 -2.14
C LEU A 82 -4.28 -2.41 -2.22
N LEU A 83 -4.36 -1.37 -1.39
CA LEU A 83 -3.31 -0.38 -1.15
C LEU A 83 -2.51 -0.76 0.10
N LYS A 84 -1.22 -1.01 -0.07
CA LYS A 84 -0.24 -1.24 0.99
C LYS A 84 0.85 -0.17 0.91
N VAL A 85 1.26 0.34 2.06
CA VAL A 85 2.22 1.45 2.16
C VAL A 85 3.34 1.09 3.12
N GLY A 86 4.57 1.44 2.75
CA GLY A 86 5.74 1.36 3.63
C GLY A 86 6.39 2.74 3.76
N LEU A 87 6.54 3.24 4.98
CA LEU A 87 7.35 4.41 5.30
C LEU A 87 8.61 3.94 6.04
N PHE A 88 9.75 4.07 5.39
CA PHE A 88 11.04 3.65 5.92
C PHE A 88 11.87 4.88 6.25
N HIS A 89 12.18 5.06 7.53
CA HIS A 89 13.11 6.10 7.96
C HIS A 89 14.53 5.53 7.87
N CYS A 90 15.33 6.07 6.96
CA CYS A 90 16.67 5.57 6.66
C CYS A 90 17.74 6.64 6.96
N ALA A 91 19.00 6.21 6.98
CA ALA A 91 20.13 7.12 7.21
C ALA A 91 20.31 8.18 6.10
N ASP A 92 19.82 7.90 4.89
CA ASP A 92 19.87 8.78 3.73
C ASP A 92 18.56 9.57 3.47
N GLY A 93 17.61 9.49 4.39
CA GLY A 93 16.30 10.12 4.28
C GLY A 93 15.15 9.13 4.42
N ASP A 94 13.93 9.59 4.16
CA ASP A 94 12.75 8.74 4.25
C ASP A 94 12.38 8.21 2.86
N HIS A 95 12.08 6.92 2.79
CA HIS A 95 11.62 6.25 1.57
C HIS A 95 10.16 5.83 1.74
N LEU A 96 9.33 6.17 0.75
CA LEU A 96 7.91 5.84 0.74
C LEU A 96 7.61 4.85 -0.39
N LEU A 97 7.12 3.67 -0.02
CA LEU A 97 6.60 2.66 -0.94
C LEU A 97 5.07 2.77 -1.01
N LEU A 98 4.54 2.87 -2.23
CA LEU A 98 3.13 2.61 -2.52
C LEU A 98 3.03 1.33 -3.36
N ALA A 99 2.35 0.31 -2.83
CA ALA A 99 2.07 -0.94 -3.53
C ALA A 99 0.55 -1.10 -3.69
N ILE A 100 0.09 -1.11 -4.93
CA ILE A 100 -1.34 -1.26 -5.27
C ILE A 100 -1.51 -2.46 -6.18
N HIS A 101 -2.45 -3.36 -5.88
CA HIS A 101 -2.72 -4.50 -6.74
C HIS A 101 -3.17 -4.04 -8.13
N HIS A 102 -2.60 -4.62 -9.19
CA HIS A 102 -2.81 -4.17 -10.58
C HIS A 102 -4.28 -4.26 -11.05
N MET A 103 -5.13 -5.00 -10.35
CA MET A 103 -6.57 -5.07 -10.64
C MET A 103 -7.31 -3.74 -10.49
N VAL A 104 -6.73 -2.75 -9.81
CA VAL A 104 -7.38 -1.46 -9.52
C VAL A 104 -6.53 -0.24 -9.90
N VAL A 105 -5.39 -0.45 -10.58
CA VAL A 105 -4.46 0.62 -10.97
C VAL A 105 -3.83 0.31 -12.31
N ASP A 106 -3.51 1.34 -13.08
CA ASP A 106 -2.69 1.26 -14.28
C ASP A 106 -1.70 2.44 -14.35
N GLY A 107 -0.96 2.55 -15.45
CA GLY A 107 0.02 3.62 -15.64
C GLY A 107 -0.58 5.04 -15.61
N VAL A 108 -1.83 5.22 -16.04
CA VAL A 108 -2.50 6.53 -15.98
C VAL A 108 -2.95 6.82 -14.56
N SER A 109 -3.51 5.83 -13.85
CA SER A 109 -3.90 5.96 -12.44
C SER A 109 -2.74 6.47 -11.58
N TRP A 110 -1.51 5.95 -11.78
CA TRP A 110 -0.32 6.41 -11.04
C TRP A 110 0.05 7.88 -11.21
N ARG A 111 -0.41 8.55 -12.27
CA ARG A 111 -0.18 9.99 -12.48
C ARG A 111 -1.27 10.86 -11.84
N ILE A 112 -2.41 10.25 -11.53
CA ILE A 112 -3.55 10.91 -10.88
C ILE A 112 -3.40 10.84 -9.36
N LEU A 113 -2.92 9.70 -8.85
CA LEU A 113 -2.51 9.52 -7.45
C LEU A 113 -1.30 10.40 -7.12
#